data_AF-A0A1R3HNT5-F1
#
_entry.id   AF-A0A1R3HNT5-F1
#
_cell.length_a   1.000
_cell.length_b   1.000
_cell.length_c   1.000
_cell.angle_alpha   90.00
_cell.angle_beta   90.00
_cell.angle_gamma   90.00
#
_symmetry.space_group_name_H-M   'P 1'
#
loop_
_entity.id
_entity.type
_entity.pdbx_description
1 polymer ?
#
loop_
_entity_poly.entity_id
_entity_poly.type
_entity_poly.pdbx_seq_one_letter_code
_entity_poly.pdbx_strand_id
1 'polypeptide(L)'
;MRIYDELRIWFRFPERLVVFTFGLLFSKGLMFYVLQYLMTFLTDFWNLKLKQALAIVNLHDGLRNMLQIHVAFCIDACLGYRWTLILSSLLYSSISPLLTLLRALVAAVRKRRLNYQGNSELLHHDDGEEKLTLTNHLGWLNKAAVKSLADDNLMPDINRWRLCTVKEVEQTKLLLSIIPMSLTFIAYGMVKSLGNTLFILQIDYMKGGIPFVVFQLIQEVSKRAVNSIYKMVFEKRIERNKRRYSDGVKIGIGMLASVACCAVAYAVETKRLKVLSREYMSNDPDAIAPISAWWLILQFFFLGAMEGLAGDGIQDFFGHYSPDSRKYGPVFTSSVIGFGKVLNIGFIYILDYYSKSRFDASWIGDSINQSRLDSIYRAYVMVALLNCFFYAYVSTKYSYDNIIGRPEEEEEIPFLEVKQDETAGADQQNNQAQVNVQLIKISVRN
;
A
#
# COMPACT_ATOMS: atom_id res chain seq x y z
N MET A 1 -20.22 6.03 -38.34
CA MET A 1 -20.44 7.42 -37.87
C MET A 1 -19.99 7.61 -36.41
N ARG A 2 -20.39 6.75 -35.46
CA ARG A 2 -20.02 6.86 -34.03
C ARG A 2 -18.51 6.90 -33.69
N ILE A 3 -17.68 6.11 -34.39
CA ILE A 3 -16.21 6.08 -34.18
C ILE A 3 -15.54 7.36 -34.69
N TYR A 4 -16.09 7.97 -35.74
CA TYR A 4 -15.55 9.21 -36.32
C TYR A 4 -15.80 10.41 -35.40
N ASP A 5 -16.96 10.44 -34.73
CA ASP A 5 -17.29 11.48 -33.75
C ASP A 5 -16.48 11.34 -32.46
N GLU A 6 -16.18 10.12 -31.99
CA GLU A 6 -15.28 9.91 -30.84
C GLU A 6 -13.81 10.25 -31.14
N LEU A 7 -13.33 9.93 -32.35
CA LEU A 7 -12.00 10.35 -32.80
C LEU A 7 -11.89 11.88 -32.95
N ARG A 8 -12.96 12.56 -33.38
CA ARG A 8 -13.00 14.03 -33.51
C ARG A 8 -12.86 14.76 -32.18
N ILE A 9 -13.29 14.14 -31.07
CA ILE A 9 -13.10 14.69 -29.70
C ILE A 9 -11.61 14.65 -29.32
N TRP A 10 -10.89 13.59 -29.67
CA TRP A 10 -9.45 13.47 -29.45
C TRP A 10 -8.65 14.50 -30.25
N PHE A 11 -9.04 14.77 -31.50
CA PHE A 11 -8.41 15.79 -32.35
C PHE A 11 -8.79 17.24 -31.99
N ARG A 12 -9.63 17.46 -30.98
CA ARG A 12 -9.99 18.80 -30.48
C ARG A 12 -8.99 19.35 -29.47
N PHE A 13 -8.10 18.51 -28.94
CA PHE A 13 -6.99 18.98 -28.11
C PHE A 13 -5.96 19.71 -28.99
N PRO A 14 -5.42 20.86 -28.56
CA PRO A 14 -4.41 21.55 -29.34
C PRO A 14 -3.26 20.58 -29.58
N GLU A 15 -2.84 20.41 -30.84
CA GLU A 15 -1.82 19.43 -31.26
C GLU A 15 -0.57 19.47 -30.37
N ARG A 16 -0.23 20.65 -29.85
CA ARG A 16 0.86 20.88 -28.88
C ARG A 16 0.68 20.12 -27.57
N LEU A 17 -0.55 19.99 -27.05
CA LEU A 17 -0.85 19.22 -25.85
C LEU A 17 -0.69 17.73 -26.08
N VAL A 18 -1.12 17.22 -27.25
CA VAL A 18 -0.96 15.80 -27.62
C VAL A 18 0.53 15.45 -27.71
N VAL A 19 1.31 16.24 -28.45
CA VAL A 19 2.77 16.07 -28.56
C VAL A 19 3.45 16.19 -27.19
N PHE A 20 3.02 17.13 -26.35
CA PHE A 20 3.54 17.28 -24.99
C PHE A 20 3.22 16.07 -24.10
N THR A 21 1.98 15.57 -24.10
CA THR A 21 1.61 14.35 -23.36
C THR A 21 2.34 13.12 -23.88
N PHE A 22 2.51 12.99 -25.19
CA PHE A 22 3.28 11.89 -25.78
C PHE A 22 4.76 12.00 -25.40
N GLY A 23 5.33 13.20 -25.42
CA GLY A 23 6.68 13.48 -24.92
C GLY A 23 6.84 13.17 -23.43
N LEU A 24 5.85 13.47 -22.59
CA LEU A 24 5.85 13.11 -21.18
C LEU A 24 5.73 11.59 -20.96
N LEU A 25 4.88 10.90 -21.72
CA LEU A 25 4.73 9.45 -21.67
C LEU A 25 6.01 8.76 -22.15
N PHE A 26 6.59 9.23 -23.26
CA PHE A 26 7.87 8.75 -23.79
C PHE A 26 9.01 8.99 -22.80
N SER A 27 9.11 10.20 -22.24
CA SER A 27 10.10 10.54 -21.22
C SER A 27 9.93 9.68 -19.95
N LYS A 28 8.69 9.47 -19.50
CA LYS A 28 8.39 8.58 -18.36
C LYS A 28 8.75 7.13 -18.67
N GLY A 29 8.47 6.66 -19.88
CA GLY A 29 8.84 5.32 -20.35
C GLY A 29 10.35 5.13 -20.45
N LEU A 30 11.05 6.12 -21.02
CA LEU A 30 12.52 6.15 -21.11
C LEU A 30 13.15 6.17 -19.72
N MET A 31 12.65 7.02 -18.82
CA MET A 31 13.07 7.05 -17.42
C MET A 31 12.85 5.70 -16.75
N PHE A 32 11.68 5.08 -16.92
CA PHE A 32 11.40 3.76 -16.36
C PHE A 32 12.37 2.70 -16.89
N TYR A 33 12.64 2.71 -18.19
CA TYR A 33 13.60 1.82 -18.85
C TYR A 33 15.02 2.01 -18.30
N VAL A 34 15.52 3.26 -18.23
CA VAL A 34 16.86 3.55 -17.68
C VAL A 34 16.98 3.08 -16.23
N LEU A 35 15.93 3.27 -15.43
CA LEU A 35 15.94 2.89 -14.02
C LEU A 35 15.89 1.39 -13.81
N GLN A 36 15.23 0.69 -14.72
CA GLN A 36 15.11 -0.75 -14.70
C GLN A 36 16.47 -1.43 -14.93
N TYR A 37 17.30 -0.85 -15.79
CA TYR A 37 18.67 -1.29 -16.04
C TYR A 37 19.71 -0.60 -15.16
N LEU A 38 19.28 0.20 -14.17
CA LEU A 38 20.20 0.96 -13.33
C LEU A 38 21.19 0.05 -12.60
N MET A 39 20.74 -1.12 -12.12
CA MET A 39 21.61 -2.07 -11.44
C MET A 39 22.75 -2.54 -12.37
N THR A 40 22.40 -3.09 -13.53
CA THR A 40 23.35 -3.55 -14.56
C THR A 40 24.24 -2.40 -15.08
N PHE A 41 23.67 -1.21 -15.29
CA PHE A 41 24.44 -0.05 -15.73
C PHE A 41 25.51 0.39 -14.71
N LEU A 42 25.19 0.37 -13.42
CA LEU A 42 26.13 0.73 -12.36
C LEU A 42 27.25 -0.31 -12.22
N THR A 43 26.96 -1.60 -12.38
CA THR A 43 27.97 -2.66 -12.30
C THR A 43 28.81 -2.74 -13.56
N ASP A 44 28.21 -2.65 -14.75
CA ASP A 44 28.90 -2.99 -15.99
C ASP A 44 29.54 -1.78 -16.66
N PHE A 45 28.89 -0.61 -16.61
CA PHE A 45 29.40 0.62 -17.24
C PHE A 45 30.21 1.47 -16.27
N TRP A 46 29.75 1.61 -15.02
CA TRP A 46 30.45 2.39 -13.99
C TRP A 46 31.43 1.57 -13.16
N ASN A 47 31.46 0.24 -13.35
CA ASN A 47 32.35 -0.69 -12.64
C ASN A 47 32.29 -0.53 -11.11
N LEU A 48 31.10 -0.21 -10.59
CA LEU A 48 30.87 -0.07 -9.15
C LEU A 48 30.79 -1.44 -8.50
N LYS A 49 31.33 -1.56 -7.29
CA LYS A 49 31.23 -2.79 -6.49
C LYS A 49 29.75 -3.12 -6.25
N LEU A 50 29.41 -4.41 -6.34
CA LEU A 50 28.04 -4.92 -6.19
C LEU A 50 27.28 -4.30 -5.00
N LYS A 51 27.93 -4.25 -3.83
CA LYS A 51 27.34 -3.67 -2.61
C LYS A 51 27.00 -2.18 -2.74
N GLN A 52 27.84 -1.40 -3.42
CA GLN A 52 27.62 0.04 -3.61
C GLN A 52 26.49 0.29 -4.62
N ALA A 53 26.50 -0.44 -5.73
CA ALA A 53 25.42 -0.38 -6.71
C ALA A 53 24.06 -0.74 -6.08
N LEU A 54 24.03 -1.79 -5.26
CA LEU A 54 22.84 -2.23 -4.53
C LEU A 54 22.30 -1.16 -3.59
N ALA A 55 23.19 -0.49 -2.85
CA ALA A 55 22.83 0.61 -1.97
C ALA A 55 22.24 1.79 -2.75
N ILE A 56 22.85 2.16 -3.88
CA ILE A 56 22.38 3.27 -4.73
C ILE A 56 21.00 2.97 -5.31
N VAL A 57 20.78 1.78 -5.90
CA VAL A 57 19.49 1.42 -6.49
C VAL A 57 18.40 1.37 -5.43
N ASN A 58 18.67 0.74 -4.28
CA ASN A 58 17.70 0.65 -3.19
C ASN A 58 17.41 2.00 -2.53
N LEU A 59 18.41 2.87 -2.41
CA LEU A 59 18.22 4.22 -1.88
C LEU A 59 17.39 5.05 -2.85
N HIS A 60 17.72 5.01 -4.15
CA HIS A 60 17.01 5.77 -5.18
C HIS A 60 15.56 5.30 -5.34
N ASP A 61 15.34 3.99 -5.49
CA ASP A 61 14.01 3.41 -5.63
C ASP A 61 13.20 3.58 -4.33
N GLY A 62 13.85 3.41 -3.17
CA GLY A 62 13.27 3.69 -1.86
C GLY A 62 12.80 5.15 -1.72
N LEU A 63 13.70 6.10 -1.97
CA LEU A 63 13.42 7.54 -1.92
C LEU A 63 12.36 7.93 -2.96
N ARG A 64 12.42 7.43 -4.20
CA ARG A 64 11.37 7.67 -5.21
C ARG A 64 9.99 7.28 -4.69
N ASN A 65 9.87 6.12 -4.06
CA ASN A 65 8.60 5.62 -3.54
C ASN A 65 8.13 6.43 -2.32
N MET A 66 9.04 6.92 -1.48
CA MET A 66 8.72 7.85 -0.37
C MET A 66 8.41 9.28 -0.83
N LEU A 67 9.07 9.74 -1.90
CA LEU A 67 8.94 11.09 -2.44
C LEU A 67 7.55 11.31 -3.02
N GLN A 68 6.80 10.27 -3.36
CA GLN A 68 5.38 10.39 -3.72
C GLN A 68 4.55 11.05 -2.60
N ILE A 69 4.86 10.80 -1.33
CA ILE A 69 4.22 11.50 -0.20
C ILE A 69 4.61 12.99 -0.20
N HIS A 70 5.88 13.29 -0.45
CA HIS A 70 6.41 14.65 -0.41
C HIS A 70 5.92 15.48 -1.60
N VAL A 71 5.84 14.88 -2.79
CA VAL A 71 5.29 15.50 -3.99
C VAL A 71 3.77 15.65 -3.88
N ALA A 72 3.04 14.67 -3.34
CA ALA A 72 1.63 14.86 -2.99
C ALA A 72 1.46 16.04 -2.02
N PHE A 73 2.28 16.09 -0.96
CA PHE A 73 2.31 17.19 0.00
C PHE A 73 2.67 18.54 -0.64
N CYS A 74 3.66 18.59 -1.54
CA CYS A 74 4.10 19.81 -2.22
C CYS A 74 3.12 20.26 -3.31
N ILE A 75 2.45 19.35 -4.03
CA ILE A 75 1.39 19.69 -4.98
C ILE A 75 0.21 20.32 -4.21
N ASP A 76 -0.15 19.73 -3.07
CA ASP A 76 -1.20 20.24 -2.18
C ASP A 76 -0.81 21.58 -1.52
N ALA A 77 0.47 21.80 -1.21
CA ALA A 77 0.95 23.00 -0.54
C ALA A 77 1.37 24.17 -1.46
N CYS A 78 1.83 23.91 -2.70
CA CYS A 78 2.52 24.91 -3.53
C CYS A 78 1.85 25.25 -4.88
N LEU A 79 0.93 24.46 -5.44
CA LEU A 79 0.34 24.71 -6.77
C LEU A 79 -0.95 25.55 -6.77
N GLY A 80 -1.24 26.26 -5.67
CA GLY A 80 -2.41 27.11 -5.51
C GLY A 80 -2.18 28.60 -5.77
N TYR A 81 -2.23 29.02 -7.05
CA TYR A 81 -2.64 30.41 -7.37
C TYR A 81 -3.66 30.48 -8.52
N ARG A 82 -3.68 29.51 -9.44
CA ARG A 82 -4.62 29.52 -10.59
C ARG A 82 -5.84 28.60 -10.39
N TRP A 83 -5.80 27.73 -9.39
CA TRP A 83 -6.92 26.84 -9.01
C TRP A 83 -7.69 27.32 -7.76
N THR A 84 -7.15 28.27 -7.00
CA THR A 84 -7.70 28.78 -5.74
C THR A 84 -9.06 29.48 -5.86
N LEU A 85 -9.49 29.88 -7.07
CA LEU A 85 -10.82 30.46 -7.33
C LEU A 85 -11.91 29.42 -7.66
N ILE A 86 -11.54 28.20 -8.04
CA ILE A 86 -12.48 27.09 -8.28
C ILE A 86 -12.45 26.10 -7.10
N LEU A 87 -11.29 26.00 -6.43
CA LEU A 87 -11.08 25.13 -5.29
C LEU A 87 -11.56 25.75 -3.97
N SER A 88 -11.85 27.05 -3.88
CA SER A 88 -12.43 27.64 -2.65
C SER A 88 -13.76 26.98 -2.25
N SER A 89 -14.49 26.41 -3.21
CA SER A 89 -15.72 25.63 -2.98
C SER A 89 -15.46 24.15 -2.61
N LEU A 90 -14.24 23.64 -2.79
CA LEU A 90 -13.80 22.29 -2.39
C LEU A 90 -12.84 22.30 -1.18
N LEU A 91 -12.25 23.45 -0.86
CA LEU A 91 -11.25 23.67 0.18
C LEU A 91 -11.82 23.69 1.61
N TYR A 92 -13.10 23.39 1.78
CA TYR A 92 -13.64 23.03 3.09
C TYR A 92 -13.38 21.53 3.44
N SER A 93 -12.98 20.68 2.49
CA SER A 93 -13.00 19.21 2.71
C SER A 93 -11.65 18.48 2.74
N SER A 94 -10.48 19.14 2.69
CA SER A 94 -9.21 18.38 2.57
C SER A 94 -8.01 19.09 3.20
N ILE A 95 -8.00 19.19 4.53
CA ILE A 95 -6.77 19.37 5.29
C ILE A 95 -5.97 18.07 5.16
N SER A 96 -4.71 18.13 4.73
CA SER A 96 -3.93 16.92 4.48
C SER A 96 -3.86 16.02 5.73
N PRO A 97 -4.09 14.69 5.61
CA PRO A 97 -4.19 13.79 6.77
C PRO A 97 -2.94 13.83 7.68
N LEU A 98 -1.77 14.10 7.11
CA LEU A 98 -0.50 14.21 7.84
C LEU A 98 -0.39 15.52 8.64
N LEU A 99 -0.92 16.63 8.11
CA LEU A 99 -0.95 17.90 8.84
C LEU A 99 -1.96 17.84 9.98
N THR A 100 -3.11 17.22 9.74
CA THR A 100 -4.10 16.89 10.76
C THR A 100 -3.50 16.03 11.87
N LEU A 101 -2.80 14.95 11.51
CA LEU A 101 -2.07 14.09 12.43
C LEU A 101 -1.08 14.88 13.30
N LEU A 102 -0.23 15.71 12.68
CA LEU A 102 0.78 16.49 13.39
C LEU A 102 0.14 17.51 14.34
N ARG A 103 -0.91 18.22 13.90
CA ARG A 103 -1.65 19.19 14.74
C ARG A 103 -2.28 18.51 15.93
N ALA A 104 -2.99 17.39 15.73
CA ALA A 104 -3.63 16.65 16.81
C ALA A 104 -2.60 16.12 17.82
N LEU A 105 -1.45 15.61 17.34
CA LEU A 105 -0.33 15.20 18.20
C LEU A 105 0.21 16.37 19.03
N VAL A 106 0.52 17.50 18.39
CA VAL A 106 1.05 18.70 19.06
C VAL A 106 0.03 19.26 20.06
N ALA A 107 -1.24 19.35 19.67
CA ALA A 107 -2.33 19.82 20.53
C ALA A 107 -2.51 18.91 21.73
N ALA A 108 -2.56 17.58 21.55
CA ALA A 108 -2.67 16.62 22.65
C ALA A 108 -1.47 16.68 23.61
N VAL A 109 -0.24 16.83 23.09
CA VAL A 109 0.97 16.99 23.91
C VAL A 109 0.94 18.28 24.71
N ARG A 110 0.53 19.40 24.08
CA ARG A 110 0.37 20.71 24.76
C ARG A 110 -0.72 20.65 25.84
N LYS A 111 -1.80 19.92 25.58
CA LYS A 111 -2.95 19.73 26.46
C LYS A 111 -2.82 18.54 27.41
N ARG A 112 -1.66 17.87 27.48
CA ARG A 112 -1.47 16.61 28.25
C ARG A 112 -1.81 16.72 29.74
N ARG A 113 -1.66 17.91 30.33
CA ARG A 113 -1.93 18.20 31.76
C ARG A 113 -3.38 18.58 32.05
N LEU A 114 -4.24 18.71 31.03
CA LEU A 114 -5.66 18.99 31.25
C LEU A 114 -6.37 17.71 31.75
N ASN A 115 -7.19 17.88 32.78
CA ASN A 115 -8.08 16.86 33.32
C ASN A 115 -9.37 16.87 32.48
N TYR A 116 -9.52 15.87 31.60
CA TYR A 116 -10.72 15.69 30.80
C TYR A 116 -11.67 14.75 31.55
N GLN A 117 -12.87 15.23 31.90
CA GLN A 117 -13.90 14.48 32.63
C GLN A 117 -15.03 13.94 31.73
N GLY A 118 -14.87 13.93 30.40
CA GLY A 118 -15.87 13.31 29.50
C GLY A 118 -17.08 14.19 29.14
N ASN A 119 -17.12 15.46 29.53
CA ASN A 119 -18.23 16.35 29.18
C ASN A 119 -18.22 16.69 27.68
N SER A 120 -19.29 16.28 26.98
CA SER A 120 -19.45 16.48 25.52
C SER A 120 -19.59 17.95 25.10
N GLU A 121 -20.02 18.84 26.00
CA GLU A 121 -20.22 20.27 25.70
C GLU A 121 -18.91 21.05 25.53
N LEU A 122 -17.79 20.51 26.00
CA LEU A 122 -16.46 21.12 25.89
C LEU A 122 -15.69 20.73 24.61
N LEU A 123 -16.31 19.96 23.71
CA LEU A 123 -15.68 19.48 22.49
C LEU A 123 -15.79 20.48 21.33
N HIS A 124 -14.72 20.62 20.56
CA HIS A 124 -14.70 21.44 19.35
C HIS A 124 -15.22 20.65 18.15
N HIS A 125 -16.46 20.95 17.75
CA HIS A 125 -17.09 20.44 16.53
C HIS A 125 -16.96 21.43 15.38
N ASP A 126 -17.06 20.93 14.15
CA ASP A 126 -17.18 21.76 12.95
C ASP A 126 -18.64 22.23 12.81
N ASP A 127 -18.87 23.46 12.34
CA ASP A 127 -20.21 24.04 12.26
C ASP A 127 -21.02 23.34 11.15
N GLY A 128 -21.91 22.41 11.54
CA GLY A 128 -22.84 21.72 10.64
C GLY A 128 -22.79 20.18 10.64
N GLU A 129 -21.94 19.53 11.43
CA GLU A 129 -21.85 18.06 11.50
C GLU A 129 -22.60 17.44 12.69
N GLU A 130 -23.06 16.20 12.52
CA GLU A 130 -23.61 15.33 13.56
C GLU A 130 -22.67 15.28 14.78
N LYS A 131 -23.22 15.17 16.00
CA LYS A 131 -22.43 15.07 17.25
C LYS A 131 -21.65 13.74 17.28
N LEU A 132 -20.51 13.68 16.58
CA LEU A 132 -19.57 12.57 16.70
C LEU A 132 -19.03 12.49 18.13
N THR A 133 -19.15 11.34 18.77
CA THR A 133 -18.55 11.09 20.08
C THR A 133 -17.11 10.59 19.93
N LEU A 134 -16.19 11.10 20.76
CA LEU A 134 -14.80 10.63 20.79
C LEU A 134 -14.71 9.19 21.30
N THR A 135 -13.92 8.37 20.62
CA THR A 135 -13.60 7.02 21.07
C THR A 135 -12.62 7.03 22.27
N ASN A 136 -12.68 6.00 23.12
CA ASN A 136 -11.73 5.83 24.23
C ASN A 136 -10.38 5.26 23.78
N HIS A 137 -10.31 4.69 22.57
CA HIS A 137 -9.06 4.22 21.97
C HIS A 137 -8.09 5.39 21.75
N LEU A 138 -6.85 5.25 22.24
CA LEU A 138 -5.86 6.34 22.30
C LEU A 138 -6.44 7.61 22.97
N GLY A 139 -7.20 7.47 24.05
CA GLY A 139 -7.94 8.56 24.69
C GLY A 139 -7.12 9.77 25.14
N TRP A 140 -5.79 9.68 25.21
CA TRP A 140 -4.92 10.85 25.43
C TRP A 140 -5.02 11.88 24.29
N LEU A 141 -5.34 11.45 23.06
CA LEU A 141 -5.58 12.32 21.91
C LEU A 141 -6.88 13.12 22.03
N ASN A 142 -7.86 12.63 22.80
CA ASN A 142 -9.14 13.33 23.00
C ASN A 142 -8.93 14.74 23.55
N LYS A 143 -7.84 14.95 24.30
CA LYS A 143 -7.44 16.25 24.85
C LYS A 143 -7.18 17.31 23.78
N ALA A 144 -6.84 16.93 22.54
CA ALA A 144 -6.65 17.87 21.44
C ALA A 144 -7.95 18.57 21.01
N ALA A 145 -9.11 17.94 21.21
CA ALA A 145 -10.43 18.47 20.85
C ALA A 145 -11.13 19.23 21.98
N VAL A 146 -10.52 19.33 23.16
CA VAL A 146 -11.12 20.00 24.34
C VAL A 146 -10.86 21.50 24.28
N LYS A 147 -11.92 22.31 24.30
CA LYS A 147 -11.84 23.78 24.43
C LYS A 147 -11.33 24.16 25.83
N SER A 148 -10.37 25.08 25.89
CA SER A 148 -9.83 25.65 27.13
C SER A 148 -10.00 27.16 27.13
N LEU A 149 -10.20 27.78 28.30
CA LEU A 149 -10.30 29.25 28.46
C LEU A 149 -9.12 30.01 27.85
N ALA A 150 -7.95 29.38 27.79
CA ALA A 150 -6.78 29.99 27.20
C ALA A 150 -6.81 29.96 25.65
N ASP A 151 -7.79 29.30 25.01
CA ASP A 151 -7.94 29.21 23.55
C ASP A 151 -8.78 30.38 22.98
N ASP A 152 -9.64 31.01 23.80
CA ASP A 152 -10.56 32.08 23.37
C ASP A 152 -9.85 33.39 22.99
N ASN A 153 -8.64 33.62 23.51
CA ASN A 153 -7.86 34.85 23.30
C ASN A 153 -6.68 34.67 22.32
N LEU A 154 -6.57 33.52 21.63
CA LEU A 154 -5.45 33.24 20.72
C LEU A 154 -5.76 33.70 19.29
N MET A 155 -4.75 34.19 18.57
CA MET A 155 -4.86 34.39 17.12
C MET A 155 -5.28 33.08 16.42
N PRO A 156 -6.11 33.13 15.35
CA PRO A 156 -6.65 31.95 14.68
C PRO A 156 -5.59 30.93 14.26
N ASP A 157 -4.42 31.41 13.83
CA ASP A 157 -3.33 30.58 13.33
C ASP A 157 -2.60 29.83 14.47
N ILE A 158 -2.51 30.43 15.67
CA ILE A 158 -1.94 29.76 16.86
C ILE A 158 -2.97 28.78 17.43
N ASN A 159 -4.26 29.11 17.37
CA ASN A 159 -5.35 28.27 17.84
C ASN A 159 -5.43 26.93 17.06
N ARG A 160 -5.16 26.96 15.73
CA ARG A 160 -5.09 25.74 14.87
C ARG A 160 -4.08 24.68 15.31
N TRP A 161 -3.06 25.03 16.09
CA TRP A 161 -2.05 24.09 16.60
C TRP A 161 -2.27 23.70 18.07
N ARG A 162 -3.38 24.15 18.66
CA ARG A 162 -3.74 23.88 20.05
C ARG A 162 -5.15 23.30 20.19
N LEU A 163 -6.01 23.50 19.20
CA LEU A 163 -7.38 23.01 19.16
C LEU A 163 -7.64 22.36 17.81
N CYS A 164 -8.09 21.11 17.84
CA CYS A 164 -8.46 20.32 16.66
C CYS A 164 -9.96 19.97 16.73
N THR A 165 -10.57 19.69 15.58
CA THR A 165 -11.95 19.18 15.57
C THR A 165 -12.00 17.71 16.03
N VAL A 166 -13.17 17.24 16.48
CA VAL A 166 -13.36 15.81 16.82
C VAL A 166 -13.01 14.90 15.64
N LYS A 167 -13.40 15.29 14.41
CA LYS A 167 -13.09 14.57 13.17
C LYS A 167 -11.58 14.44 12.94
N GLU A 168 -10.83 15.54 13.13
CA GLU A 168 -9.37 15.55 13.01
C GLU A 168 -8.70 14.60 14.02
N VAL A 169 -9.22 14.57 15.26
CA VAL A 169 -8.70 13.68 16.32
C VAL A 169 -9.00 12.21 16.02
N GLU A 170 -10.21 11.86 15.59
CA GLU A 170 -10.55 10.48 15.20
C GLU A 170 -9.75 10.02 13.98
N GLN A 171 -9.58 10.87 12.95
CA GLN A 171 -8.71 10.57 11.81
C GLN A 171 -7.26 10.32 12.24
N THR A 172 -6.76 11.08 13.23
CA THR A 172 -5.41 10.92 13.79
C THR A 172 -5.25 9.58 14.51
N LYS A 173 -6.25 9.19 15.31
CA LYS A 173 -6.27 7.88 15.99
C LYS A 173 -6.28 6.73 14.99
N LEU A 174 -7.04 6.87 13.90
CA LEU A 174 -7.08 5.90 12.81
C LEU A 174 -5.71 5.79 12.13
N LEU A 175 -5.05 6.91 11.82
CA LEU A 175 -3.70 6.90 11.24
C LEU A 175 -2.66 6.25 12.16
N LEU A 176 -2.69 6.58 13.46
CA LEU A 176 -1.78 5.98 14.45
C LEU A 176 -2.02 4.50 14.64
N SER A 177 -3.28 4.08 14.60
CA SER A 177 -3.60 2.66 14.67
C SER A 177 -3.10 1.91 13.44
N ILE A 178 -2.91 2.52 12.27
CA ILE A 178 -2.38 1.81 11.10
C ILE A 178 -0.87 1.52 11.19
N ILE A 179 -0.13 2.21 12.07
CA ILE A 179 1.34 2.11 12.16
C ILE A 179 1.82 0.67 12.48
N PRO A 180 1.31 -0.04 13.50
CA PRO A 180 1.77 -1.38 13.83
C PRO A 180 1.58 -2.37 12.68
N MET A 181 0.45 -2.27 11.97
CA MET A 181 0.19 -3.09 10.79
C MET A 181 1.14 -2.73 9.64
N SER A 182 1.40 -1.44 9.42
CA SER A 182 2.33 -0.96 8.39
C SER A 182 3.76 -1.48 8.58
N LEU A 183 4.22 -1.66 9.83
CA LEU A 183 5.55 -2.23 10.13
C LEU A 183 5.71 -3.65 9.57
N THR A 184 4.64 -4.45 9.55
CA THR A 184 4.67 -5.81 9.01
C THR A 184 4.86 -5.86 7.48
N PHE A 185 4.63 -4.74 6.79
CA PHE A 185 4.78 -4.64 5.33
C PHE A 185 6.20 -4.25 4.90
N ILE A 186 7.06 -3.84 5.84
CA ILE A 186 8.44 -3.45 5.56
C ILE A 186 9.23 -4.61 4.95
N ALA A 187 9.08 -5.82 5.49
CA ALA A 187 9.76 -7.01 4.98
C ALA A 187 9.35 -7.33 3.54
N TYR A 188 8.09 -7.09 3.18
CA TYR A 188 7.65 -7.19 1.78
C TYR A 188 8.40 -6.22 0.86
N GLY A 189 8.61 -4.97 1.30
CA GLY A 189 9.44 -4.01 0.57
C GLY A 189 10.90 -4.46 0.42
N MET A 190 11.48 -5.12 1.44
CA MET A 190 12.81 -5.71 1.37
C MET A 190 12.90 -6.87 0.37
N VAL A 191 11.92 -7.79 0.37
CA VAL A 191 11.89 -8.90 -0.61
C VAL A 191 11.70 -8.36 -2.03
N LYS A 192 10.84 -7.34 -2.21
CA LYS A 192 10.65 -6.67 -3.50
C LYS A 192 11.93 -6.03 -4.03
N SER A 193 12.80 -5.50 -3.16
CA SER A 193 14.11 -4.97 -3.55
C SER A 193 14.99 -6.01 -4.24
N LEU A 194 14.92 -7.29 -3.86
CA LEU A 194 15.69 -8.36 -4.50
C LEU A 194 15.39 -8.48 -6.00
N GLY A 195 14.11 -8.37 -6.36
CA GLY A 195 13.63 -8.44 -7.74
C GLY A 195 14.18 -7.33 -8.63
N ASN A 196 14.38 -6.14 -8.07
CA ASN A 196 14.89 -4.97 -8.78
C ASN A 196 16.43 -4.90 -8.83
N THR A 197 17.12 -5.82 -8.16
CA THR A 197 18.58 -5.72 -7.97
C THR A 197 19.25 -7.05 -8.24
N LEU A 198 19.32 -7.92 -7.24
CA LEU A 198 20.07 -9.18 -7.31
C LEU A 198 19.49 -10.14 -8.35
N PHE A 199 18.16 -10.20 -8.51
CA PHE A 199 17.55 -11.09 -9.50
C PHE A 199 17.86 -10.65 -10.94
N ILE A 200 17.97 -9.34 -11.17
CA ILE A 200 18.34 -8.79 -12.49
C ILE A 200 19.75 -9.24 -12.83
N LEU A 201 20.70 -8.98 -11.93
CA LEU A 201 22.09 -9.34 -12.16
C LEU A 201 22.29 -10.85 -12.31
N GLN A 202 21.55 -11.69 -11.58
CA GLN A 202 21.64 -13.14 -11.75
C GLN A 202 21.37 -13.61 -13.19
N ILE A 203 20.51 -12.91 -13.94
CA ILE A 203 20.17 -13.30 -15.31
C ILE A 203 21.39 -13.18 -16.22
N ASP A 204 22.18 -12.12 -16.06
CA ASP A 204 23.34 -11.82 -16.91
C ASP A 204 24.49 -12.83 -16.68
N TYR A 205 24.54 -13.47 -15.51
CA TYR A 205 25.55 -14.47 -15.14
C TYR A 205 25.07 -15.93 -15.32
N MET A 206 24.01 -16.16 -16.11
CA MET A 206 23.47 -17.49 -16.41
C MET A 206 23.36 -17.73 -17.92
N LYS A 207 23.49 -18.99 -18.34
CA LYS A 207 23.40 -19.38 -19.75
C LYS A 207 21.98 -19.15 -20.31
N GLY A 208 21.90 -18.62 -21.52
CA GLY A 208 20.66 -18.53 -22.30
C GLY A 208 20.41 -17.17 -22.95
N GLY A 209 21.09 -16.11 -22.50
CA GLY A 209 20.96 -14.78 -23.08
C GLY A 209 19.51 -14.25 -23.07
N ILE A 210 18.75 -14.62 -22.03
CA ILE A 210 17.33 -14.25 -21.93
C ILE A 210 17.25 -12.81 -21.42
N PRO A 211 16.63 -11.88 -22.17
CA PRO A 211 16.49 -10.51 -21.72
C PRO A 211 15.64 -10.42 -20.45
N PHE A 212 16.03 -9.55 -19.53
CA PHE A 212 15.30 -9.30 -18.27
C PHE A 212 13.80 -9.01 -18.47
N VAL A 213 13.44 -8.33 -19.57
CA VAL A 213 12.04 -8.01 -19.94
C VAL A 213 11.14 -9.25 -19.98
N VAL A 214 11.67 -10.43 -20.35
CA VAL A 214 10.90 -11.68 -20.36
C VAL A 214 10.50 -12.09 -18.95
N PHE A 215 11.40 -11.98 -17.97
CA PHE A 215 11.11 -12.30 -16.57
C PHE A 215 10.14 -11.31 -15.94
N GLN A 216 10.20 -10.03 -16.31
CA GLN A 216 9.20 -9.06 -15.91
C GLN A 216 7.81 -9.35 -16.48
N LEU A 217 7.74 -9.79 -17.74
CA LEU A 217 6.45 -10.19 -18.32
C LEU A 217 5.87 -11.37 -17.54
N ILE A 218 6.69 -12.36 -17.17
CA ILE A 218 6.28 -13.48 -16.33
C ILE A 218 5.78 -12.98 -14.96
N GLN A 219 6.49 -12.05 -14.34
CA GLN A 219 6.09 -11.41 -13.08
C GLN A 219 4.73 -10.71 -13.21
N GLU A 220 4.52 -9.90 -14.23
CA GLU A 220 3.26 -9.16 -14.45
C GLU A 220 2.08 -10.06 -14.84
N VAL A 221 2.35 -11.14 -15.58
CA VAL A 221 1.35 -12.17 -15.87
C VAL A 221 0.98 -12.92 -14.58
N SER A 222 1.97 -13.32 -13.78
CA SER A 222 1.75 -13.96 -12.49
C SER A 222 0.92 -13.08 -11.56
N LYS A 223 1.30 -11.81 -11.42
CA LYS A 223 0.57 -10.80 -10.64
C LYS A 223 -0.91 -10.77 -11.02
N ARG A 224 -1.21 -10.60 -12.31
CA ARG A 224 -2.59 -10.54 -12.82
C ARG A 224 -3.34 -11.85 -12.64
N ALA A 225 -2.72 -12.97 -13.00
CA ALA A 225 -3.32 -14.29 -12.90
C ALA A 225 -3.69 -14.65 -11.46
N VAL A 226 -2.76 -14.48 -10.52
CA VAL A 226 -2.97 -14.81 -9.11
C VAL A 226 -4.03 -13.89 -8.50
N ASN A 227 -4.03 -12.59 -8.80
CA ASN A 227 -5.07 -11.68 -8.32
C ASN A 227 -6.45 -12.07 -8.90
N SER A 228 -6.55 -12.36 -10.21
CA SER A 228 -7.79 -12.85 -10.81
C SER A 228 -8.28 -14.17 -10.19
N ILE A 229 -7.39 -15.12 -9.92
CA ILE A 229 -7.72 -16.38 -9.23
C ILE A 229 -8.20 -16.10 -7.81
N TYR A 230 -7.52 -15.22 -7.07
CA TYR A 230 -7.93 -14.84 -5.73
C TYR A 230 -9.36 -14.29 -5.72
N LYS A 231 -9.68 -13.35 -6.61
CA LYS A 231 -11.03 -12.79 -6.73
C LYS A 231 -12.06 -13.86 -7.09
N MET A 232 -11.75 -14.71 -8.07
CA MET A 232 -12.66 -15.76 -8.52
C MET A 232 -12.98 -16.78 -7.41
N VAL A 233 -11.98 -17.19 -6.63
CA VAL A 233 -12.11 -18.24 -5.61
C VAL A 233 -12.60 -17.68 -4.29
N PHE A 234 -12.06 -16.54 -3.86
CA PHE A 234 -12.29 -15.98 -2.53
C PHE A 234 -13.37 -14.92 -2.54
N GLU A 235 -13.43 -13.96 -3.47
CA GLU A 235 -14.50 -12.93 -3.44
C GLU A 235 -15.89 -13.54 -3.68
N LYS A 236 -16.05 -14.45 -4.64
CA LYS A 236 -17.33 -15.17 -4.86
C LYS A 236 -17.76 -16.03 -3.67
N ARG A 237 -16.81 -16.51 -2.86
CA ARG A 237 -17.08 -17.35 -1.68
C ARG A 237 -17.28 -16.49 -0.42
N ILE A 238 -16.66 -15.31 -0.36
CA ILE A 238 -16.72 -14.33 0.73
C ILE A 238 -17.96 -13.43 0.61
N GLU A 239 -18.58 -13.28 -0.57
CA GLU A 239 -19.89 -12.61 -0.69
C GLU A 239 -21.00 -13.22 0.19
N ARG A 240 -20.85 -14.48 0.64
CA ARG A 240 -21.75 -15.09 1.65
C ARG A 240 -21.47 -14.69 3.09
N ASN A 241 -20.26 -14.24 3.41
CA ASN A 241 -19.82 -13.87 4.76
C ASN A 241 -19.21 -12.46 4.71
N LYS A 242 -20.06 -11.42 4.84
CA LYS A 242 -19.74 -9.99 5.10
C LYS A 242 -18.26 -9.62 4.91
N ARG A 243 -17.97 -8.84 3.86
CA ARG A 243 -16.68 -8.29 3.31
C ARG A 243 -15.45 -8.05 4.23
N ARG A 244 -15.56 -8.12 5.55
CA ARG A 244 -14.58 -7.66 6.56
C ARG A 244 -13.30 -8.50 6.70
N TYR A 245 -13.22 -9.73 6.15
CA TYR A 245 -12.06 -10.63 6.31
C TYR A 245 -11.17 -10.80 5.05
N SER A 246 -11.48 -10.15 3.93
CA SER A 246 -10.78 -10.43 2.65
C SER A 246 -9.35 -9.86 2.59
N ASP A 247 -9.13 -8.60 2.99
CA ASP A 247 -7.86 -7.91 2.69
C ASP A 247 -6.68 -8.47 3.51
N GLY A 248 -6.89 -8.71 4.81
CA GLY A 248 -5.85 -9.30 5.66
C GLY A 248 -5.47 -10.71 5.22
N VAL A 249 -6.44 -11.52 4.79
CA VAL A 249 -6.16 -12.86 4.25
C VAL A 249 -5.38 -12.77 2.94
N LYS A 250 -5.79 -11.88 2.02
CA LYS A 250 -5.08 -11.61 0.76
C LYS A 250 -3.62 -11.24 1.01
N ILE A 251 -3.37 -10.33 1.96
CA ILE A 251 -2.02 -9.92 2.35
C ILE A 251 -1.25 -11.11 2.93
N GLY A 252 -1.84 -11.86 3.85
CA GLY A 252 -1.20 -13.03 4.46
C GLY A 252 -0.76 -14.10 3.44
N ILE A 253 -1.60 -14.41 2.45
CA ILE A 253 -1.24 -15.34 1.37
C ILE A 253 -0.10 -14.76 0.52
N GLY A 254 -0.11 -13.46 0.25
CA GLY A 254 0.99 -12.78 -0.43
C GLY A 254 2.31 -12.81 0.35
N MET A 255 2.26 -12.72 1.69
CA MET A 255 3.45 -12.88 2.54
C MET A 255 4.02 -14.31 2.45
N LEU A 256 3.16 -15.34 2.39
CA LEU A 256 3.62 -16.72 2.14
C LEU A 256 4.24 -16.87 0.75
N ALA A 257 3.70 -16.21 -0.28
CA ALA A 257 4.32 -16.19 -1.61
C ALA A 257 5.71 -15.53 -1.58
N SER A 258 5.95 -14.53 -0.72
CA SER A 258 7.28 -13.94 -0.53
C SER A 258 8.29 -14.93 0.06
N VAL A 259 7.86 -15.79 0.99
CA VAL A 259 8.69 -16.89 1.53
C VAL A 259 9.06 -17.87 0.42
N ALA A 260 8.07 -18.29 -0.37
CA ALA A 260 8.29 -19.19 -1.50
C ALA A 260 9.26 -18.58 -2.53
N CYS A 261 9.11 -17.28 -2.84
CA CYS A 261 10.02 -16.52 -3.70
C CYS A 261 11.48 -16.63 -3.21
N CYS A 262 11.73 -16.30 -1.95
CA CYS A 262 13.08 -16.36 -1.37
C CYS A 262 13.62 -17.80 -1.29
N ALA A 263 12.77 -18.79 -1.00
CA ALA A 263 13.18 -20.19 -0.90
C ALA A 263 13.59 -20.76 -2.27
N VAL A 264 12.85 -20.41 -3.32
CA VAL A 264 13.20 -20.77 -4.70
C VAL A 264 14.50 -20.08 -5.11
N ALA A 265 14.64 -18.78 -4.83
CA ALA A 265 15.87 -18.04 -5.14
C ALA A 265 17.10 -18.66 -4.44
N TYR A 266 16.95 -19.04 -3.17
CA TYR A 266 17.98 -19.76 -2.42
C TYR A 266 18.36 -21.09 -3.09
N ALA A 267 17.38 -21.89 -3.51
CA ALA A 267 17.62 -23.18 -4.15
C ALA A 267 18.31 -23.04 -5.51
N VAL A 268 17.86 -22.08 -6.34
CA VAL A 268 18.44 -21.80 -7.66
C VAL A 268 19.88 -21.32 -7.53
N GLU A 269 20.14 -20.39 -6.60
CA GLU A 269 21.48 -19.86 -6.38
C GLU A 269 22.45 -20.91 -5.81
N THR A 270 21.97 -21.73 -4.87
CA THR A 270 22.76 -22.87 -4.37
C THR A 270 23.15 -23.81 -5.51
N LYS A 271 22.24 -24.03 -6.47
CA LYS A 271 22.53 -24.86 -7.65
C LYS A 271 23.54 -24.16 -8.59
N ARG A 272 23.36 -22.86 -8.85
CA ARG A 272 24.28 -22.06 -9.68
C ARG A 272 25.70 -22.10 -9.13
N LEU A 273 25.90 -21.78 -7.85
CA LEU A 273 27.22 -21.78 -7.20
C LEU A 273 27.88 -23.18 -7.20
N LYS A 274 27.10 -24.25 -6.98
CA LYS A 274 27.61 -25.63 -7.07
C LYS A 274 28.13 -25.96 -8.47
N VAL A 275 27.48 -25.47 -9.52
CA VAL A 275 27.91 -25.68 -10.90
C VAL A 275 29.19 -24.87 -11.19
N LEU A 276 29.28 -23.60 -10.79
CA LEU A 276 30.53 -22.82 -10.94
C LEU A 276 31.72 -23.51 -10.27
N SER A 277 31.52 -24.03 -9.06
CA SER A 277 32.58 -24.69 -8.29
C SER A 277 33.06 -25.97 -8.96
N ARG A 278 32.14 -26.76 -9.56
CA ARG A 278 32.49 -27.99 -10.29
C ARG A 278 33.30 -27.73 -11.55
N GLU A 279 33.02 -26.62 -12.22
CA GLU A 279 33.70 -26.22 -13.45
C GLU A 279 34.94 -25.35 -13.19
N TYR A 280 35.36 -25.18 -11.92
CA TYR A 280 36.49 -24.36 -11.50
C TYR A 280 36.39 -22.87 -11.92
N MET A 281 35.17 -22.37 -12.14
CA MET A 281 34.90 -21.00 -12.58
C MET A 281 34.61 -20.03 -11.43
N SER A 282 34.65 -20.49 -10.17
CA SER A 282 34.28 -19.66 -9.00
C SER A 282 35.16 -18.43 -8.76
N ASN A 283 36.40 -18.44 -9.26
CA ASN A 283 37.33 -17.31 -9.07
C ASN A 283 37.23 -16.25 -10.17
N ASP A 284 36.57 -16.58 -11.28
CA ASP A 284 36.39 -15.65 -12.39
C ASP A 284 35.17 -14.75 -12.11
N PRO A 285 35.38 -13.43 -11.93
CA PRO A 285 34.29 -12.51 -11.62
C PRO A 285 33.23 -12.42 -12.71
N ASP A 286 33.57 -12.72 -13.97
CA ASP A 286 32.75 -12.51 -15.17
C ASP A 286 32.28 -13.81 -15.83
N ALA A 287 32.60 -14.96 -15.23
CA ALA A 287 32.20 -16.26 -15.76
C ALA A 287 30.67 -16.42 -15.83
N ILE A 288 30.19 -16.87 -17.00
CA ILE A 288 28.79 -17.23 -17.19
C ILE A 288 28.57 -18.66 -16.67
N ALA A 289 27.71 -18.79 -15.66
CA ALA A 289 27.38 -20.09 -15.09
C ALA A 289 26.74 -21.01 -16.15
N PRO A 290 27.20 -22.26 -16.35
CA PRO A 290 26.61 -23.20 -17.29
C PRO A 290 25.29 -23.81 -16.79
N ILE A 291 24.44 -22.99 -16.17
CA ILE A 291 23.07 -23.27 -15.77
C ILE A 291 22.14 -22.30 -16.52
N SER A 292 21.00 -22.81 -16.99
CA SER A 292 20.07 -22.00 -17.77
C SER A 292 19.36 -20.94 -16.92
N ALA A 293 19.23 -19.71 -17.45
CA ALA A 293 18.46 -18.64 -16.81
C ALA A 293 16.97 -19.00 -16.61
N TRP A 294 16.42 -19.99 -17.32
CA TRP A 294 15.04 -20.46 -17.13
C TRP A 294 14.75 -20.99 -15.72
N TRP A 295 15.76 -21.37 -14.94
CA TRP A 295 15.57 -21.72 -13.52
C TRP A 295 15.02 -20.55 -12.69
N LEU A 296 15.19 -19.31 -13.14
CA LEU A 296 14.69 -18.10 -12.47
C LEU A 296 13.19 -17.86 -12.68
N ILE A 297 12.52 -18.56 -13.62
CA ILE A 297 11.06 -18.37 -13.87
C ILE A 297 10.27 -18.44 -12.57
N LEU A 298 10.58 -19.43 -11.72
CA LEU A 298 9.78 -19.72 -10.55
C LEU A 298 9.92 -18.64 -9.46
N GLN A 299 11.11 -18.07 -9.26
CA GLN A 299 11.27 -16.94 -8.33
C GLN A 299 10.57 -15.68 -8.85
N PHE A 300 10.59 -15.40 -10.16
CA PHE A 300 9.84 -14.29 -10.75
C PHE A 300 8.32 -14.49 -10.73
N PHE A 301 7.86 -15.74 -10.88
CA PHE A 301 6.46 -16.09 -10.69
C PHE A 301 6.00 -15.78 -9.27
N PHE A 302 6.73 -16.23 -8.24
CA PHE A 302 6.37 -15.94 -6.84
C PHE A 302 6.55 -14.47 -6.47
N LEU A 303 7.52 -13.77 -7.07
CA LEU A 303 7.66 -12.32 -6.96
C LEU A 303 6.40 -11.62 -7.49
N GLY A 304 5.88 -12.03 -8.64
CA GLY A 304 4.63 -11.50 -9.18
C GLY A 304 3.41 -11.85 -8.33
N ALA A 305 3.36 -13.09 -7.82
CA ALA A 305 2.29 -13.55 -6.94
C ALA A 305 2.22 -12.75 -5.64
N MET A 306 3.36 -12.49 -4.98
CA MET A 306 3.39 -11.66 -3.78
C MET A 306 2.98 -10.21 -4.09
N GLU A 307 3.32 -9.67 -5.26
CA GLU A 307 2.91 -8.31 -5.63
C GLU A 307 1.40 -8.20 -5.90
N GLY A 308 0.79 -9.20 -6.53
CA GLY A 308 -0.65 -9.23 -6.82
C GLY A 308 -1.50 -9.50 -5.58
N LEU A 309 -0.95 -10.18 -4.58
CA LEU A 309 -1.65 -10.50 -3.33
C LEU A 309 -1.32 -9.50 -2.22
N ALA A 310 -0.06 -9.45 -1.76
CA ALA A 310 0.35 -8.56 -0.69
C ALA A 310 0.39 -7.11 -1.16
N GLY A 311 0.96 -6.81 -2.33
CA GLY A 311 1.03 -5.44 -2.84
C GLY A 311 -0.35 -4.81 -3.02
N ASP A 312 -1.21 -5.46 -3.82
CA ASP A 312 -2.58 -4.96 -4.03
C ASP A 312 -3.42 -5.03 -2.75
N GLY A 313 -3.24 -6.07 -1.91
CA GLY A 313 -3.93 -6.19 -0.62
C GLY A 313 -3.58 -5.08 0.38
N ILE A 314 -2.31 -4.66 0.44
CA ILE A 314 -1.87 -3.51 1.24
C ILE A 314 -2.51 -2.22 0.72
N GLN A 315 -2.61 -2.06 -0.59
CA GLN A 315 -3.26 -0.91 -1.22
C GLN A 315 -4.76 -0.86 -0.90
N ASP A 316 -5.44 -2.00 -1.03
CA ASP A 316 -6.85 -2.14 -0.68
C ASP A 316 -7.07 -1.85 0.81
N PHE A 317 -6.20 -2.42 1.67
CA PHE A 317 -6.18 -2.17 3.12
C PHE A 317 -6.12 -0.66 3.42
N PHE A 318 -5.10 0.06 2.93
CA PHE A 318 -5.01 1.51 3.15
C PHE A 318 -6.17 2.30 2.54
N GLY A 319 -6.75 1.82 1.43
CA GLY A 319 -7.88 2.44 0.76
C GLY A 319 -9.21 2.33 1.53
N HIS A 320 -9.38 1.31 2.37
CA HIS A 320 -10.60 1.11 3.17
C HIS A 320 -10.61 1.85 4.52
N TYR A 321 -9.49 2.45 4.97
CA TYR A 321 -9.43 3.14 6.27
C TYR A 321 -10.13 4.51 6.31
N SER A 322 -10.36 5.16 5.17
CA SER A 322 -11.27 6.31 5.09
C SER A 322 -11.83 6.45 3.66
N PRO A 323 -13.17 6.62 3.48
CA PRO A 323 -13.78 6.77 2.16
C PRO A 323 -13.16 7.91 1.33
N ASP A 324 -12.77 9.00 2.00
CA ASP A 324 -12.09 10.14 1.39
C ASP A 324 -10.59 9.89 1.16
N SER A 325 -10.00 8.92 1.87
CA SER A 325 -8.57 8.62 1.81
C SER A 325 -8.18 7.58 0.75
N ARG A 326 -9.14 6.97 0.04
CA ARG A 326 -8.90 5.96 -1.01
C ARG A 326 -7.89 6.42 -2.07
N LYS A 327 -7.86 7.73 -2.36
CA LYS A 327 -6.92 8.37 -3.29
C LYS A 327 -5.46 8.27 -2.84
N TYR A 328 -5.21 8.12 -1.54
CA TYR A 328 -3.88 8.06 -0.94
C TYR A 328 -3.39 6.63 -0.69
N GLY A 329 -4.24 5.60 -0.82
CA GLY A 329 -3.87 4.19 -0.64
C GLY A 329 -2.61 3.77 -1.45
N PRO A 330 -2.52 4.09 -2.75
CA PRO A 330 -1.32 3.82 -3.55
C PRO A 330 -0.07 4.55 -3.05
N VAL A 331 -0.23 5.78 -2.54
CA VAL A 331 0.87 6.61 -2.02
C VAL A 331 1.41 6.03 -0.71
N PHE A 332 0.53 5.65 0.22
CA PHE A 332 0.93 4.98 1.47
C PHE A 332 1.59 3.63 1.22
N THR A 333 1.01 2.82 0.34
CA THR A 333 1.58 1.53 -0.07
C THR A 333 2.98 1.71 -0.63
N SER A 334 3.15 2.64 -1.56
CA SER A 334 4.45 2.93 -2.17
C SER A 334 5.45 3.41 -1.11
N SER A 335 5.05 4.29 -0.20
CA SER A 335 5.92 4.77 0.87
C SER A 335 6.43 3.65 1.77
N VAL A 336 5.55 2.76 2.25
CA VAL A 336 5.94 1.64 3.13
C VAL A 336 6.88 0.66 2.40
N ILE A 337 6.61 0.38 1.12
CA ILE A 337 7.53 -0.38 0.26
C ILE A 337 8.89 0.35 0.17
N GLY A 338 8.87 1.67 0.00
CA GLY A 338 10.06 2.51 -0.03
C GLY A 338 10.90 2.39 1.23
N PHE A 339 10.27 2.42 2.41
CA PHE A 339 10.93 2.17 3.70
C PHE A 339 11.60 0.80 3.74
N GLY A 340 10.92 -0.25 3.27
CA GLY A 340 11.52 -1.58 3.13
C GLY A 340 12.77 -1.58 2.27
N LYS A 341 12.75 -0.90 1.11
CA LYS A 341 13.91 -0.81 0.20
C LYS A 341 15.10 -0.08 0.84
N VAL A 342 14.87 1.01 1.55
CA VAL A 342 15.93 1.75 2.26
C VAL A 342 16.49 0.92 3.43
N LEU A 343 15.61 0.32 4.24
CA LEU A 343 16.03 -0.56 5.34
C LEU A 343 16.81 -1.76 4.85
N ASN A 344 16.55 -2.22 3.62
CA ASN A 344 17.29 -3.29 3.00
C ASN A 344 18.80 -3.01 2.88
N ILE A 345 19.17 -1.74 2.70
CA ILE A 345 20.58 -1.32 2.66
C ILE A 345 21.24 -1.66 4.00
N GLY A 346 20.65 -1.21 5.11
CA GLY A 346 21.16 -1.50 6.45
C GLY A 346 21.20 -3.01 6.74
N PHE A 347 20.16 -3.75 6.37
CA PHE A 347 20.11 -5.20 6.53
C PHE A 347 21.26 -5.90 5.81
N ILE A 348 21.55 -5.49 4.58
CA ILE A 348 22.64 -6.06 3.80
C ILE A 348 24.01 -5.73 4.40
N TYR A 349 24.22 -4.51 4.87
CA TYR A 349 25.45 -4.14 5.58
C TYR A 349 25.62 -4.96 6.86
N ILE A 350 24.54 -5.23 7.60
CA ILE A 350 24.57 -6.10 8.77
C ILE A 350 24.95 -7.54 8.40
N LEU A 351 24.38 -8.10 7.32
CA LEU A 351 24.76 -9.44 6.85
C LEU A 351 26.24 -9.50 6.43
N ASP A 352 26.74 -8.47 5.75
CA ASP A 352 28.14 -8.37 5.35
C ASP A 352 29.08 -8.31 6.56
N TYR A 353 28.73 -7.48 7.54
CA TYR A 353 29.47 -7.37 8.81
C TYR A 353 29.46 -8.71 9.58
N TYR A 354 28.29 -9.32 9.74
CA TYR A 354 28.14 -10.62 10.38
C TYR A 354 28.99 -11.69 9.70
N SER A 355 28.98 -11.73 8.37
CA SER A 355 29.76 -12.70 7.60
C SER A 355 31.26 -12.54 7.84
N LYS A 356 31.76 -11.31 7.76
CA LYS A 356 33.18 -11.00 8.01
C LYS A 356 33.60 -11.39 9.41
N SER A 357 32.77 -11.09 10.41
CA SER A 357 33.07 -11.43 11.80
C SER A 357 33.02 -12.94 12.08
N ARG A 358 32.21 -13.72 11.36
CA ARG A 358 31.98 -15.15 11.68
C ARG A 358 32.81 -16.10 10.83
N PHE A 359 33.09 -15.73 9.59
CA PHE A 359 33.69 -16.58 8.56
C PHE A 359 34.95 -15.98 7.91
N ASP A 360 35.43 -14.83 8.41
CA ASP A 360 36.57 -14.07 7.84
C ASP A 360 36.44 -13.77 6.34
N ALA A 361 35.21 -13.78 5.83
CA ALA A 361 34.90 -13.59 4.42
C ALA A 361 33.64 -12.73 4.25
N SER A 362 33.62 -11.93 3.19
CA SER A 362 32.47 -11.09 2.80
C SER A 362 31.41 -11.95 2.11
N TRP A 363 30.14 -11.92 2.54
CA TRP A 363 29.06 -12.57 1.77
C TRP A 363 28.72 -11.79 0.50
N ILE A 364 29.01 -10.49 0.46
CA ILE A 364 28.92 -9.69 -0.77
C ILE A 364 30.34 -9.39 -1.24
N GLY A 365 30.72 -10.04 -2.34
CA GLY A 365 31.94 -9.79 -3.08
C GLY A 365 31.80 -8.60 -4.04
N ASP A 366 32.81 -8.40 -4.88
CA ASP A 366 32.80 -7.31 -5.85
C ASP A 366 31.91 -7.64 -7.07
N SER A 367 31.76 -8.94 -7.43
CA SER A 367 30.82 -9.45 -8.44
C SER A 367 29.82 -10.47 -7.88
N ILE A 368 28.83 -10.86 -8.72
CA ILE A 368 27.83 -11.88 -8.40
C ILE A 368 28.46 -13.26 -8.14
N ASN A 369 29.48 -13.63 -8.91
CA ASN A 369 30.16 -14.93 -8.79
C ASN A 369 30.98 -15.06 -7.50
N GLN A 370 31.56 -13.95 -7.04
CA GLN A 370 32.32 -13.89 -5.79
C GLN A 370 31.43 -13.75 -4.55
N SER A 371 30.13 -13.52 -4.74
CA SER A 371 29.17 -13.30 -3.66
C SER A 371 28.51 -14.60 -3.22
N ARG A 372 28.29 -14.74 -1.92
CA ARG A 372 27.50 -15.81 -1.28
C ARG A 372 26.03 -15.45 -1.26
N LEU A 373 25.45 -15.26 -2.45
CA LEU A 373 24.04 -14.95 -2.63
C LEU A 373 23.13 -16.06 -2.06
N ASP A 374 23.59 -17.31 -2.04
CA ASP A 374 22.92 -18.42 -1.35
C ASP A 374 22.69 -18.11 0.14
N SER A 375 23.72 -17.61 0.82
CA SER A 375 23.64 -17.26 2.24
C SER A 375 22.74 -16.05 2.48
N ILE A 376 22.77 -15.08 1.56
CA ILE A 376 21.91 -13.90 1.61
C ILE A 376 20.45 -14.32 1.44
N TYR A 377 20.09 -15.06 0.39
CA TYR A 377 18.72 -15.51 0.18
C TYR A 377 18.20 -16.40 1.29
N ARG A 378 19.05 -17.25 1.89
CA ARG A 378 18.70 -17.98 3.10
C ARG A 378 18.31 -17.05 4.25
N ALA A 379 19.03 -15.93 4.45
CA ALA A 379 18.66 -14.94 5.46
C ALA A 379 17.31 -14.28 5.15
N TYR A 380 17.00 -13.99 3.88
CA TYR A 380 15.68 -13.48 3.49
C TYR A 380 14.55 -14.50 3.69
N VAL A 381 14.79 -15.80 3.48
CA VAL A 381 13.81 -16.84 3.83
C VAL A 381 13.46 -16.75 5.33
N MET A 382 14.47 -16.63 6.20
CA MET A 382 14.25 -16.49 7.63
C MET A 382 13.49 -15.21 7.98
N VAL A 383 13.87 -14.06 7.41
CA VAL A 383 13.18 -12.78 7.62
C VAL A 383 11.73 -12.84 7.14
N ALA A 384 11.47 -13.40 5.95
CA ALA A 384 10.13 -13.54 5.40
C ALA A 384 9.25 -14.47 6.26
N LEU A 385 9.81 -15.58 6.76
CA LEU A 385 9.11 -16.49 7.68
C LEU A 385 8.78 -15.81 9.00
N LEU A 386 9.75 -15.15 9.64
CA LEU A 386 9.53 -14.38 10.86
C LEU A 386 8.48 -13.29 10.65
N ASN A 387 8.51 -12.62 9.49
CA ASN A 387 7.51 -11.62 9.14
C ASN A 387 6.11 -12.23 8.98
N CYS A 388 5.97 -13.44 8.45
CA CYS A 388 4.67 -14.11 8.38
C CYS A 388 4.08 -14.35 9.78
N PHE A 389 4.89 -14.80 10.74
CA PHE A 389 4.44 -14.97 12.13
C PHE A 389 4.11 -13.64 12.79
N PHE A 390 4.96 -12.63 12.59
CA PHE A 390 4.74 -11.28 13.12
C PHE A 390 3.45 -10.67 12.53
N TYR A 391 3.23 -10.82 11.22
CA TYR A 391 2.01 -10.41 10.53
C TYR A 391 0.77 -11.12 11.09
N ALA A 392 0.81 -12.44 11.26
CA ALA A 392 -0.30 -13.20 11.82
C ALA A 392 -0.62 -12.76 13.26
N TYR A 393 0.41 -12.54 14.08
CA TYR A 393 0.24 -12.03 15.44
C TYR A 393 -0.37 -10.62 15.46
N VAL A 394 0.17 -9.69 14.66
CA VAL A 394 -0.35 -8.31 14.61
C VAL A 394 -1.78 -8.32 14.06
N SER A 395 -2.03 -8.98 12.92
CA SER A 395 -3.36 -9.01 12.28
C SER A 395 -4.46 -9.59 13.16
N THR A 396 -4.17 -10.60 14.00
CA THR A 396 -5.15 -11.16 14.95
C THR A 396 -5.49 -10.21 16.09
N LYS A 397 -4.53 -9.39 16.54
CA LYS A 397 -4.75 -8.31 17.51
C LYS A 397 -5.40 -7.08 16.87
N TYR A 398 -5.19 -6.93 15.57
CA TYR A 398 -5.63 -5.82 14.74
C TYR A 398 -7.04 -6.05 14.17
N SER A 399 -8.02 -6.36 15.03
CA SER A 399 -9.41 -6.51 14.57
C SER A 399 -9.99 -5.12 14.25
N TYR A 400 -10.36 -4.90 12.98
CA TYR A 400 -10.97 -3.66 12.46
C TYR A 400 -12.20 -3.23 13.30
N ASP A 401 -12.95 -4.20 13.82
CA ASP A 401 -14.13 -3.99 14.68
C ASP A 401 -13.80 -3.35 16.04
N ASN A 402 -12.56 -3.49 16.54
CA ASN A 402 -12.12 -2.87 17.79
C ASN A 402 -11.75 -1.38 17.62
N ILE A 403 -11.50 -0.93 16.37
CA ILE A 403 -10.94 0.40 16.08
C ILE A 403 -12.04 1.39 15.67
N ILE A 404 -13.01 0.97 14.84
CA ILE A 404 -14.08 1.84 14.34
C ILE A 404 -15.36 1.73 15.19
N GLY A 405 -15.41 0.78 16.13
CA GLY A 405 -16.64 0.41 16.81
C GLY A 405 -17.56 -0.34 15.84
N ARG A 406 -18.35 -1.27 16.38
CA ARG A 406 -19.44 -1.88 15.61
C ARG A 406 -20.36 -0.71 15.21
N PRO A 407 -20.58 -0.38 13.91
CA PRO A 407 -21.75 0.41 13.57
C PRO A 407 -22.92 -0.39 14.13
N GLU A 408 -23.68 0.22 15.05
CA GLU A 408 -24.94 -0.36 15.51
C GLU A 408 -25.66 -0.90 14.29
N GLU A 409 -26.13 -2.14 14.40
CA GLU A 409 -26.90 -2.79 13.36
C GLU A 409 -27.92 -1.75 12.87
N GLU A 410 -27.76 -1.27 11.62
CA GLU A 410 -28.89 -0.65 10.94
C GLU A 410 -29.94 -1.75 10.99
N GLU A 411 -30.93 -1.58 11.88
CA GLU A 411 -32.16 -2.37 11.86
C GLU A 411 -32.59 -2.32 10.40
N GLU A 412 -32.48 -3.45 9.70
CA GLU A 412 -33.05 -3.60 8.38
C GLU A 412 -34.51 -3.19 8.53
N ILE A 413 -34.84 -1.97 8.09
CA ILE A 413 -36.22 -1.54 7.96
C ILE A 413 -36.81 -2.59 7.02
N PRO A 414 -37.70 -3.49 7.50
CA PRO A 414 -38.15 -4.58 6.68
C PRO A 414 -38.82 -3.95 5.47
N PHE A 415 -38.32 -4.31 4.29
CA PHE A 415 -38.86 -3.87 3.01
C PHE A 415 -40.36 -4.21 3.04
N LEU A 416 -41.21 -3.18 3.25
CA LEU A 416 -42.65 -3.35 3.16
C LEU A 416 -42.93 -3.54 1.68
N GLU A 417 -43.04 -4.80 1.28
CA GLU A 417 -43.53 -5.17 -0.04
C GLU A 417 -45.01 -4.74 -0.09
N VAL A 418 -45.26 -3.58 -0.70
CA VAL A 418 -46.61 -3.10 -0.97
C VAL A 418 -47.20 -3.99 -2.05
N LYS A 419 -47.93 -5.02 -1.63
CA LYS A 419 -48.75 -5.81 -2.54
C LYS A 419 -49.99 -4.99 -2.91
N GLN A 420 -50.00 -4.42 -4.11
CA GLN A 420 -51.22 -3.87 -4.70
C GLN A 420 -52.07 -5.06 -5.16
N ASP A 421 -53.10 -5.40 -4.40
CA ASP A 421 -54.15 -6.30 -4.87
C ASP A 421 -55.06 -5.50 -5.84
N GLU A 422 -54.86 -5.68 -7.14
CA GLU A 422 -55.84 -5.28 -8.15
C GLU A 422 -57.00 -6.29 -8.17
N THR A 423 -58.01 -6.09 -7.34
CA THR A 423 -59.33 -6.67 -7.58
C THR A 423 -60.10 -5.80 -8.55
N ALA A 424 -60.10 -6.22 -9.82
CA ALA A 424 -61.05 -5.74 -10.82
C ALA A 424 -62.46 -6.22 -10.46
N GLY A 425 -63.35 -5.29 -10.12
CA GLY A 425 -64.78 -5.50 -9.95
C GLY A 425 -65.50 -4.20 -10.26
N ALA A 426 -66.19 -4.17 -11.40
CA ALA A 426 -67.01 -3.06 -11.84
C ALA A 426 -68.25 -2.94 -10.95
N ASP A 427 -68.50 -1.76 -10.37
CA ASP A 427 -69.85 -1.22 -10.20
C ASP A 427 -69.82 0.28 -9.86
N GLN A 428 -70.75 1.02 -10.49
CA GLN A 428 -70.95 2.46 -10.40
C GLN A 428 -71.70 2.84 -9.12
N GLN A 429 -71.12 3.73 -8.31
CA GLN A 429 -71.74 4.93 -7.70
C GLN A 429 -71.05 5.31 -6.37
N ASN A 430 -70.83 6.62 -6.20
CA ASN A 430 -70.49 7.35 -4.96
C ASN A 430 -69.07 7.27 -4.37
N ASN A 431 -68.41 8.44 -4.43
CA ASN A 431 -67.59 9.13 -3.43
C ASN A 431 -66.68 8.35 -2.45
N GLN A 432 -65.42 8.82 -2.42
CA GLN A 432 -64.34 8.56 -1.46
C GLN A 432 -63.63 7.20 -1.55
N ALA A 433 -62.54 7.15 -2.31
CA ALA A 433 -61.54 6.10 -2.18
C ALA A 433 -60.75 6.30 -0.86
N GLN A 434 -61.15 5.57 0.18
CA GLN A 434 -60.27 5.30 1.32
C GLN A 434 -59.34 4.13 0.96
N VAL A 435 -58.05 4.41 0.83
CA VAL A 435 -57.02 3.37 0.74
C VAL A 435 -56.77 2.86 2.16
N ASN A 436 -57.33 1.69 2.50
CA ASN A 436 -57.02 1.00 3.75
C ASN A 436 -55.69 0.24 3.58
N VAL A 437 -54.62 0.76 4.15
CA VAL A 437 -53.33 0.06 4.24
C VAL A 437 -53.34 -0.83 5.48
N GLN A 438 -53.51 -2.15 5.31
CA GLN A 438 -53.29 -3.11 6.39
C GLN A 438 -51.81 -3.55 6.40
N LEU A 439 -51.11 -3.23 7.49
CA LEU A 439 -49.75 -3.72 7.76
C LEU A 439 -49.84 -5.11 8.43
N ILE A 440 -49.43 -6.16 7.72
CA ILE A 440 -49.29 -7.49 8.30
C ILE A 440 -47.87 -7.63 8.87
N LYS A 441 -47.74 -7.70 10.19
CA LYS A 441 -46.47 -8.06 10.87
C LYS A 441 -46.17 -9.54 10.65
N ILE A 442 -45.12 -9.84 9.89
CA ILE A 442 -44.55 -11.20 9.85
C ILE A 442 -43.54 -11.30 11.01
N SER A 443 -43.87 -12.09 12.02
CA SER A 443 -42.97 -12.44 13.12
C SER A 443 -42.01 -13.52 12.65
N VAL A 444 -40.72 -13.20 12.55
CA VAL A 444 -39.65 -14.21 12.41
C VAL A 444 -39.10 -14.49 13.80
N ARG A 445 -39.20 -15.75 14.22
CA ARG A 445 -38.77 -16.27 15.52
C ARG A 445 -37.25 -16.51 15.47
N ASN A 446 -36.54 -16.03 16.49
CA ASN A 446 -35.09 -16.14 16.68
C ASN A 446 -34.53 -17.56 16.52
#